data_AF-A0AAE9JM51-F1
#
_entry.id   AF-A0AAE9JM51-F1
#
_cell.length_a   1.000
_cell.length_b   1.000
_cell.length_c   1.000
_cell.angle_alpha   90.00
_cell.angle_beta   90.00
_cell.angle_gamma   90.00
#
_symmetry.space_group_name_H-M   'P 1'
#
loop_
_entity.id
_entity.type
_entity.pdbx_description
1 polymer ?
#
loop_
_entity_poly.entity_id
_entity_poly.type
_entity_poly.pdbx_seq_one_letter_code
_entity_poly.pdbx_strand_id
1 'polypeptide(L)'
;MTSNSELCKKVIKFISNRIGAYSQPENLVKWCELAKQTINYDKSPLAFSSIITRRLDKIEDLKGYSLMEKVRLVFIFSRRVSAVFVKELEDKKCVVELNDNRKITYFRSPDGIVFTSEHIKQRKLFKGKRDNDKKKTVVKPARRSQNVRKPKLAPNPPEGDDVEMGNEEEEAAPDQNPVEFDDLRPAGNHDLNVQKPDAQASIQGNNPAQNFIQNLKSEEGVDLINGSIAHDNNEAQNFGQNTRNRVKIEDFVEEIQRAPEVIILDEEAEMRPLVFEKISLRKLAEQIETLAFNINLEDSFQEKASRAVRLFKANDQLIPIQDFNQLFNIVLKNLKSGRLQNPTGTSIKLCRLFEHLARSLIRPLGEFLMADTLKVLEEEIEKLKGSEEKIPLKTVQGKLDGLMLVITNTWVNLDE
;
A
#
# COMPACT_ATOMS: atom_id res chain seq x y z
N MET A 1 -6.45 28.14 -9.38
CA MET A 1 -6.18 27.01 -10.31
C MET A 1 -4.70 26.64 -10.23
N THR A 2 -4.37 25.40 -9.87
CA THR A 2 -2.98 24.92 -9.86
C THR A 2 -2.43 24.90 -11.28
N SER A 3 -1.28 25.54 -11.52
CA SER A 3 -0.70 25.54 -12.87
C SER A 3 -0.44 24.10 -13.34
N ASN A 4 -0.63 23.84 -14.63
CA ASN A 4 -0.36 22.51 -15.22
C ASN A 4 1.05 22.01 -14.93
N SER A 5 2.00 22.92 -14.70
CA SER A 5 3.38 22.62 -14.33
C SER A 5 3.50 22.06 -12.91
N GLU A 6 2.84 22.69 -11.93
CA GLU A 6 2.85 22.25 -10.53
C GLU A 6 2.10 20.94 -10.34
N LEU A 7 0.95 20.79 -11.00
CA LEU A 7 0.21 19.53 -10.99
C LEU A 7 1.07 18.39 -11.57
N CYS A 8 1.80 18.64 -12.65
CA CYS A 8 2.69 17.65 -13.24
C CYS A 8 3.84 17.25 -12.30
N LYS A 9 4.43 18.21 -11.57
CA LYS A 9 5.44 17.90 -10.55
C LYS A 9 4.89 17.02 -9.44
N LYS A 10 3.70 17.34 -8.91
CA LYS A 10 3.03 16.55 -7.86
C LYS A 10 2.79 15.12 -8.31
N VAL A 11 2.28 14.93 -9.53
CA VAL A 11 2.00 13.59 -10.05
C VAL A 11 3.28 12.81 -10.36
N ILE A 12 4.30 13.43 -10.96
CA ILE A 12 5.59 12.75 -11.18
C ILE A 12 6.19 12.32 -9.83
N LYS A 13 6.12 13.16 -8.79
CA LYS A 13 6.63 12.80 -7.47
C LYS A 13 5.85 11.64 -6.86
N PHE A 14 4.52 11.69 -6.92
CA PHE A 14 3.64 10.60 -6.49
C PHE A 14 3.99 9.27 -7.17
N ILE A 15 4.21 9.28 -8.49
CA ILE A 15 4.59 8.08 -9.24
C ILE A 15 6.00 7.63 -8.85
N SER A 16 6.97 8.55 -8.81
CA SER A 16 8.37 8.27 -8.47
C SER A 16 8.51 7.52 -7.14
N ASN A 17 7.79 7.96 -6.11
CA ASN A 17 7.83 7.35 -4.78
C ASN A 17 7.23 5.94 -4.77
N ARG A 18 6.32 5.62 -5.70
CA ARG A 18 5.62 4.33 -5.71
C ARG A 18 6.23 3.30 -6.66
N ILE A 19 7.10 3.72 -7.57
CA ILE A 19 7.76 2.81 -8.51
C ILE A 19 9.09 2.23 -7.99
N GLY A 20 9.49 2.57 -6.76
CA GLY A 20 10.73 2.13 -6.13
C GLY A 20 10.89 0.60 -6.00
N ALA A 21 9.79 -0.15 -6.01
CA ALA A 21 9.82 -1.61 -5.95
C ALA A 21 9.88 -2.30 -7.33
N TYR A 22 9.70 -1.57 -8.43
CA TYR A 22 9.63 -2.17 -9.76
C TYR A 22 10.94 -2.01 -10.52
N SER A 23 11.28 -3.06 -11.27
CA SER A 23 12.47 -3.16 -12.12
C SER A 23 12.12 -3.46 -13.58
N GLN A 24 10.83 -3.54 -13.91
CA GLN A 24 10.34 -3.86 -15.26
C GLN A 24 9.48 -2.71 -15.82
N PRO A 25 9.33 -2.61 -17.15
CA PRO A 25 8.57 -1.52 -17.75
C PRO A 25 7.10 -1.50 -17.33
N GLU A 26 6.63 -0.32 -16.93
CA GLU A 26 5.28 -0.11 -16.40
C GLU A 26 4.41 0.77 -17.33
N ASN A 27 3.09 0.66 -17.15
CA ASN A 27 2.09 1.42 -17.88
C ASN A 27 1.84 2.79 -17.22
N LEU A 28 2.44 3.84 -17.79
CA LEU A 28 2.29 5.22 -17.31
C LEU A 28 0.82 5.69 -17.25
N VAL A 29 -0.07 5.20 -18.13
CA VAL A 29 -1.48 5.60 -18.12
C VAL A 29 -2.17 5.10 -16.86
N LYS A 30 -1.94 3.83 -16.46
CA LYS A 30 -2.47 3.27 -15.21
C LYS A 30 -1.90 3.97 -13.98
N TRP A 31 -0.63 4.36 -14.02
CA TRP A 31 -0.03 5.19 -12.97
C TRP A 31 -0.68 6.58 -12.89
N CYS A 32 -1.07 7.18 -14.02
CA CYS A 32 -1.86 8.41 -14.03
C CYS A 32 -3.29 8.18 -13.53
N GLU A 33 -3.93 7.06 -13.84
CA GLU A 33 -5.26 6.70 -13.30
C GLU A 33 -5.22 6.63 -11.77
N LEU A 34 -4.22 5.94 -11.22
CA LEU A 34 -4.02 5.86 -9.78
C LEU A 34 -3.73 7.23 -9.16
N ALA A 35 -2.89 8.05 -9.82
CA ALA A 35 -2.61 9.40 -9.36
C ALA A 35 -3.85 10.29 -9.38
N LYS A 36 -4.74 10.14 -10.37
CA LYS A 36 -6.00 10.88 -10.45
C LYS A 36 -6.89 10.60 -9.25
N GLN A 37 -7.01 9.34 -8.84
CA GLN A 37 -7.79 8.94 -7.66
C GLN A 37 -7.26 9.52 -6.35
N THR A 38 -5.97 9.84 -6.28
CA THR A 38 -5.33 10.31 -5.03
C THR A 38 -5.15 11.82 -4.99
N ILE A 39 -4.73 12.43 -6.10
CA ILE A 39 -4.42 13.86 -6.20
C ILE A 39 -5.64 14.68 -6.66
N ASN A 40 -6.69 14.00 -7.15
CA ASN A 40 -7.94 14.58 -7.63
C ASN A 40 -7.73 15.70 -8.67
N TYR A 41 -7.39 15.31 -9.90
CA TYR A 41 -7.24 16.26 -11.02
C TYR A 41 -8.20 15.97 -12.17
N ASP A 42 -8.65 17.02 -12.86
CA ASP A 42 -9.76 16.91 -13.81
C ASP A 42 -9.38 16.25 -15.14
N LYS A 43 -8.12 16.37 -15.54
CA LYS A 43 -7.62 15.85 -16.82
C LYS A 43 -7.81 14.34 -16.96
N SER A 44 -8.03 13.87 -18.18
CA SER A 44 -8.04 12.43 -18.45
C SER A 44 -6.64 11.84 -18.20
N PRO A 45 -6.53 10.63 -17.62
CA PRO A 45 -5.25 9.98 -17.39
C PRO A 45 -4.40 9.83 -18.66
N LEU A 46 -5.05 9.57 -19.80
CA LEU A 46 -4.39 9.49 -21.09
C LEU A 46 -3.77 10.83 -21.51
N ALA A 47 -4.54 11.93 -21.45
CA ALA A 47 -4.01 13.26 -21.78
C ALA A 47 -2.88 13.66 -20.82
N PHE A 48 -3.03 13.33 -19.54
CA PHE A 48 -2.04 13.66 -18.52
C PHE A 48 -0.75 12.85 -18.69
N SER A 49 -0.85 11.56 -19.03
CA SER A 49 0.31 10.71 -19.34
C SER A 49 1.14 11.25 -20.50
N SER A 50 0.51 11.91 -21.47
CA SER A 50 1.20 12.57 -22.60
C SER A 50 2.01 13.78 -22.15
N ILE A 51 1.52 14.53 -21.16
CA ILE A 51 2.24 15.66 -20.55
C ILE A 51 3.46 15.15 -19.77
N ILE A 52 3.26 14.12 -18.94
CA ILE A 52 4.35 13.50 -18.17
C ILE A 52 5.40 12.91 -19.11
N THR A 53 4.97 12.21 -20.17
CA THR A 53 5.83 11.69 -21.23
C THR A 53 6.78 12.76 -21.77
N ARG A 54 6.27 13.94 -22.12
CA ARG A 54 7.10 15.04 -22.64
C ARG A 54 8.08 15.60 -21.60
N ARG A 55 7.70 15.57 -20.32
CA ARG A 55 8.57 15.98 -19.20
C ARG A 55 9.69 14.96 -18.97
N LEU A 56 9.38 13.67 -19.01
CA LEU A 56 10.39 12.62 -18.82
C LEU A 56 11.34 12.47 -20.01
N ASP A 57 10.95 12.90 -21.21
CA ASP A 57 11.87 13.01 -22.36
C ASP A 57 12.95 14.10 -22.18
N LYS A 58 12.79 14.97 -21.17
CA LYS A 58 13.75 15.99 -20.75
C LYS A 58 14.10 15.79 -19.27
N ILE A 59 14.50 14.56 -18.92
CA ILE A 59 14.71 14.15 -17.53
C ILE A 59 15.80 14.98 -16.81
N GLU A 60 16.76 15.51 -17.57
CA GLU A 60 17.80 16.42 -17.10
C GLU A 60 17.18 17.68 -16.43
N ASP A 61 16.10 18.22 -17.00
CA ASP A 61 15.42 19.43 -16.53
C ASP A 61 14.60 19.19 -15.25
N LEU A 62 14.41 17.93 -14.86
CA LEU A 62 13.59 17.56 -13.71
C LEU A 62 14.35 17.85 -12.40
N LYS A 63 14.09 19.03 -11.80
CA LYS A 63 14.69 19.46 -10.53
C LYS A 63 14.07 18.75 -9.32
N GLY A 64 14.87 18.53 -8.27
CA GLY A 64 14.42 17.93 -7.01
C GLY A 64 14.34 16.39 -7.01
N TYR A 65 14.99 15.75 -7.99
CA TYR A 65 15.12 14.30 -8.09
C TYR A 65 16.60 13.93 -8.12
N SER A 66 16.95 12.91 -7.36
CA SER A 66 18.27 12.27 -7.41
C SER A 66 18.52 11.66 -8.79
N LEU A 67 19.79 11.37 -9.10
CA LEU A 67 20.15 10.72 -10.35
C LEU A 67 19.42 9.36 -10.51
N MET A 68 19.35 8.59 -9.43
CA MET A 68 18.70 7.28 -9.44
C MET A 68 17.19 7.34 -9.62
N GLU A 69 16.51 8.33 -9.02
CA GLU A 69 15.09 8.57 -9.31
C GLU A 69 14.88 8.90 -10.78
N LYS A 70 15.74 9.74 -11.36
CA LYS A 70 15.68 10.08 -12.80
C LYS A 70 15.87 8.86 -13.68
N VAL A 71 16.92 8.06 -13.45
CA VAL A 71 17.19 6.81 -14.18
C VAL A 71 16.00 5.87 -14.09
N ARG A 72 15.47 5.65 -12.89
CA ARG A 72 14.32 4.76 -12.67
C ARG A 72 13.08 5.24 -13.41
N LEU A 73 12.78 6.54 -13.39
CA LEU A 73 11.63 7.12 -14.11
C LEU A 73 11.73 6.87 -15.62
N VAL A 74 12.88 7.13 -16.23
CA VAL A 74 13.04 6.93 -17.67
C VAL A 74 13.07 5.45 -18.05
N PHE A 75 13.68 4.61 -17.22
CA PHE A 75 13.75 3.17 -17.45
C PHE A 75 12.36 2.53 -17.34
N ILE A 76 11.68 2.69 -16.21
CA ILE A 76 10.37 2.07 -15.93
C ILE A 76 9.33 2.50 -16.95
N PHE A 77 9.33 3.75 -17.41
CA PHE A 77 8.38 4.20 -18.42
C PHE A 77 8.87 4.08 -19.87
N SER A 78 10.03 3.45 -20.08
CA SER A 78 10.64 3.20 -21.39
C SER A 78 10.80 4.48 -22.21
N ARG A 79 11.27 5.55 -21.55
CA ARG A 79 11.51 6.86 -22.16
C ARG A 79 12.86 6.88 -22.83
N ARG A 80 12.95 7.70 -23.86
CA ARG A 80 14.22 8.01 -24.53
C ARG A 80 15.05 8.95 -23.64
N VAL A 81 16.36 8.81 -23.68
CA VAL A 81 17.29 9.68 -22.96
C VAL A 81 18.16 10.50 -23.93
N SER A 82 18.43 11.75 -23.54
CA SER A 82 19.29 12.66 -24.29
C SER A 82 20.77 12.28 -24.13
N ALA A 83 21.62 12.75 -25.05
CA ALA A 83 23.07 12.52 -24.95
C ALA A 83 23.68 13.20 -23.72
N VAL A 84 23.11 14.35 -23.33
CA VAL A 84 23.50 15.09 -22.13
C VAL A 84 23.28 14.24 -20.88
N PHE A 85 22.11 13.61 -20.76
CA PHE A 85 21.83 12.74 -19.61
C PHE A 85 22.70 11.49 -19.59
N VAL A 86 22.97 10.88 -20.75
CA VAL A 86 23.88 9.72 -20.85
C VAL A 86 25.28 10.09 -20.36
N LYS A 87 25.81 11.24 -20.80
CA LYS A 87 27.10 11.74 -20.33
C LYS A 87 27.11 11.96 -18.82
N GLU A 88 26.04 12.51 -18.24
CA GLU A 88 25.92 12.66 -16.78
C GLU A 88 26.01 11.31 -16.04
N LEU A 89 25.47 10.23 -16.63
CA LEU A 89 25.56 8.88 -16.06
C LEU A 89 26.98 8.33 -16.16
N GLU A 90 27.63 8.48 -17.31
CA GLU A 90 29.02 8.06 -17.55
C GLU A 90 30.00 8.79 -16.62
N ASP A 91 29.84 10.12 -16.45
CA ASP A 91 30.66 10.94 -15.55
C ASP A 91 30.56 10.46 -14.09
N LYS A 92 29.41 9.89 -13.70
CA LYS A 92 29.21 9.27 -12.38
C LYS A 92 29.55 7.78 -12.34
N LYS A 93 30.30 7.29 -13.34
CA LYS A 93 30.79 5.92 -13.45
C LYS A 93 29.68 4.87 -13.57
N CYS A 94 28.49 5.25 -14.07
CA CYS A 94 27.45 4.31 -14.41
C CYS A 94 27.74 3.68 -15.79
N VAL A 95 27.38 2.41 -15.96
CA VAL A 95 27.36 1.72 -17.25
C VAL A 95 25.95 1.83 -17.81
N VAL A 96 25.82 2.24 -19.08
CA VAL A 96 24.53 2.47 -19.73
C VAL A 96 24.59 1.92 -21.15
N GLU A 97 23.61 1.10 -21.52
CA GLU A 97 23.41 0.67 -22.90
C GLU A 97 22.03 1.11 -23.38
N LEU A 98 21.97 1.54 -24.63
CA LEU A 98 20.76 2.02 -25.25
C LEU A 98 20.38 1.18 -26.46
N ASN A 99 19.09 1.05 -26.72
CA ASN A 99 18.61 0.58 -28.03
C ASN A 99 18.57 1.70 -29.08
N ASP A 100 18.19 1.35 -30.31
CA ASP A 100 18.05 2.27 -31.45
C ASP A 100 17.11 3.46 -31.18
N ASN A 101 16.15 3.30 -30.25
CA ASN A 101 15.22 4.36 -29.85
C ASN A 101 15.76 5.21 -28.69
N ARG A 102 17.05 5.06 -28.34
CA ARG A 102 17.73 5.70 -27.21
C ARG A 102 17.07 5.44 -25.86
N LYS A 103 16.50 4.25 -25.66
CA LYS A 103 15.98 3.80 -24.36
C LYS A 103 17.01 2.93 -23.68
N ILE A 104 17.12 3.05 -22.37
CA ILE A 104 18.08 2.32 -21.54
C ILE A 104 17.69 0.83 -21.47
N THR A 105 18.40 -0.03 -22.20
CA THR A 105 18.17 -1.49 -22.13
C THR A 105 18.96 -2.15 -21.01
N TYR A 106 20.11 -1.57 -20.68
CA TYR A 106 20.95 -1.96 -19.55
C TYR A 106 21.43 -0.72 -18.80
N PHE A 107 21.37 -0.78 -17.48
CA PHE A 107 21.98 0.22 -16.61
C PHE A 107 22.63 -0.49 -15.43
N ARG A 108 23.82 -0.03 -15.04
CA ARG A 108 24.47 -0.41 -13.79
C ARG A 108 25.12 0.79 -13.14
N SER A 109 24.79 1.04 -11.88
CA SER A 109 25.45 2.08 -11.08
C SER A 109 26.68 1.55 -10.33
N PRO A 110 27.56 2.43 -9.83
CA PRO A 110 28.74 2.04 -9.06
C PRO A 110 28.43 1.28 -7.77
N ASP A 111 27.29 1.56 -7.14
CA ASP A 111 26.78 0.89 -5.94
C ASP A 111 26.11 -0.47 -6.23
N GLY A 112 26.08 -0.90 -7.50
CA GLY A 112 25.63 -2.23 -7.89
C GLY A 112 24.14 -2.34 -8.23
N ILE A 113 23.39 -1.23 -8.33
CA ILE A 113 22.00 -1.26 -8.81
C ILE A 113 22.01 -1.55 -10.31
N VAL A 114 21.21 -2.52 -10.74
CA VAL A 114 21.13 -2.95 -12.15
C VAL A 114 19.69 -2.89 -12.65
N PHE A 115 19.50 -2.38 -13.86
CA PHE A 115 18.23 -2.44 -14.59
C PHE A 115 18.45 -3.07 -15.96
N THR A 116 17.60 -4.04 -16.34
CA THR A 116 17.65 -4.73 -17.63
C THR A 116 16.27 -4.93 -18.23
N SER A 117 16.06 -4.50 -19.48
CA SER A 117 14.79 -4.72 -20.19
C SER A 117 14.88 -4.46 -21.69
N GLU A 118 14.12 -5.23 -22.46
CA GLU A 118 13.93 -5.02 -23.90
C GLU A 118 12.87 -3.96 -24.24
N HIS A 119 12.12 -3.46 -23.25
CA HIS A 119 11.10 -2.41 -23.43
C HIS A 119 10.00 -2.73 -24.47
N ILE A 120 9.51 -3.98 -24.49
CA ILE A 120 8.41 -4.42 -25.37
C ILE A 120 7.10 -3.70 -25.00
N LYS A 121 6.53 -2.96 -25.96
CA LYS A 121 5.33 -2.11 -25.74
C LYS A 121 4.11 -2.89 -25.25
N GLN A 122 3.93 -4.13 -25.71
CA GLN A 122 2.78 -4.99 -25.40
C GLN A 122 2.90 -5.72 -24.05
N ARG A 123 4.08 -5.65 -23.39
CA ARG A 123 4.36 -6.37 -22.14
C ARG A 123 4.48 -5.45 -20.93
N LYS A 124 3.95 -4.23 -21.02
CA LYS A 124 3.98 -3.29 -19.90
C LYS A 124 3.14 -3.82 -18.74
N LEU A 125 3.72 -3.70 -17.54
CA LEU A 125 3.09 -4.12 -16.29
C LEU A 125 2.35 -2.94 -15.66
N PHE A 126 1.45 -3.23 -14.73
CA PHE A 126 0.97 -2.26 -13.76
C PHE A 126 1.11 -2.87 -12.36
N LYS A 127 1.89 -2.19 -11.51
CA LYS A 127 2.26 -2.68 -10.17
C LYS A 127 2.86 -4.09 -10.23
N GLY A 128 3.71 -4.36 -11.22
CA GLY A 128 4.34 -5.66 -11.45
C GLY A 128 3.43 -6.75 -12.03
N LYS A 129 2.15 -6.48 -12.27
CA LYS A 129 1.19 -7.45 -12.85
C LYS A 129 0.96 -7.16 -14.33
N ARG A 130 0.72 -8.21 -15.14
CA ARG A 130 0.36 -8.01 -16.56
C ARG A 130 -0.92 -7.18 -16.65
N ASP A 131 -0.85 -6.13 -17.44
CA ASP A 131 -2.00 -5.30 -17.76
C ASP A 131 -2.86 -6.03 -18.81
N ASN A 132 -3.79 -6.86 -18.35
CA ASN A 132 -4.70 -7.61 -19.21
C ASN A 132 -5.83 -6.72 -19.76
N ASP A 133 -5.49 -5.56 -20.31
CA ASP A 133 -6.42 -4.72 -21.04
C ASP A 133 -6.64 -5.33 -22.45
N LYS A 134 -7.41 -6.42 -22.53
CA LYS A 134 -8.30 -6.86 -23.64
C LYS A 134 -8.45 -8.40 -23.73
N LYS A 135 -9.51 -8.93 -23.11
CA LYS A 135 -10.43 -9.86 -23.79
C LYS A 135 -11.85 -9.30 -23.69
N LYS A 136 -12.12 -8.20 -24.42
CA LYS A 136 -13.48 -7.99 -24.93
C LYS A 136 -13.62 -8.94 -26.11
N THR A 137 -14.18 -10.12 -25.84
CA THR A 137 -14.76 -10.97 -26.87
C THR A 137 -15.86 -10.14 -27.53
N VAL A 138 -15.55 -9.51 -28.66
CA VAL A 138 -16.58 -8.95 -29.53
C VAL A 138 -17.34 -10.17 -30.06
N VAL A 139 -18.43 -10.52 -29.36
CA VAL A 139 -19.49 -11.32 -29.97
C VAL A 139 -20.00 -10.46 -31.12
N LYS A 140 -19.54 -10.75 -32.33
CA LYS A 140 -20.11 -10.19 -33.55
C LYS A 140 -21.59 -10.58 -33.54
N PRO A 141 -22.54 -9.65 -33.47
CA PRO A 141 -23.91 -9.99 -33.79
C PRO A 141 -23.91 -10.39 -35.27
N ALA A 142 -24.42 -11.59 -35.56
CA ALA A 142 -24.62 -12.06 -36.91
C ALA A 142 -25.46 -11.01 -37.68
N ARG A 143 -24.93 -10.54 -38.81
CA ARG A 143 -25.67 -9.73 -39.79
C ARG A 143 -26.92 -10.50 -40.19
N ARG A 144 -28.09 -10.04 -39.74
CA ARG A 144 -29.38 -10.44 -40.32
C ARG A 144 -29.67 -9.47 -41.45
N SER A 145 -29.38 -9.91 -42.67
CA SER A 145 -29.76 -9.25 -43.91
C SER A 145 -31.28 -9.28 -44.05
N GLN A 146 -31.92 -8.12 -44.23
CA GLN A 146 -33.23 -8.05 -44.88
C GLN A 146 -33.37 -6.73 -45.63
N ASN A 147 -33.21 -6.82 -46.94
CA ASN A 147 -33.74 -5.88 -47.93
C ASN A 147 -35.27 -5.99 -47.93
N VAL A 148 -36.01 -4.92 -47.66
CA VAL A 148 -37.32 -4.66 -48.28
C VAL A 148 -37.51 -3.15 -48.49
N ARG A 149 -38.06 -2.85 -49.66
CA ARG A 149 -38.22 -1.57 -50.37
C ARG A 149 -39.07 -0.52 -49.63
N LYS A 150 -38.76 0.76 -49.89
CA LYS A 150 -39.67 1.92 -49.74
C LYS A 150 -40.81 1.86 -50.78
N PRO A 151 -41.93 2.57 -50.57
CA PRO A 151 -42.07 3.84 -51.30
C PRO A 151 -42.58 5.04 -50.46
N LYS A 152 -42.36 6.22 -51.06
CA LYS A 152 -42.61 7.60 -50.63
C LYS A 152 -44.11 7.94 -50.50
N LEU A 153 -44.45 8.93 -49.68
CA LEU A 153 -45.28 10.09 -50.10
C LEU A 153 -45.22 11.21 -49.03
N ALA A 154 -45.07 12.44 -49.49
CA ALA A 154 -45.41 13.72 -48.87
C ALA A 154 -46.16 14.52 -49.98
N PRO A 155 -46.86 15.67 -49.76
CA PRO A 155 -46.74 16.61 -48.64
C PRO A 155 -48.03 17.39 -48.16
N ASN A 156 -47.91 18.01 -46.98
CA ASN A 156 -48.32 19.38 -46.57
C ASN A 156 -49.76 19.79 -46.08
N PRO A 157 -49.84 20.90 -45.28
CA PRO A 157 -50.79 21.23 -44.16
C PRO A 157 -51.79 22.37 -44.56
N PRO A 158 -52.32 23.31 -43.73
CA PRO A 158 -52.44 23.53 -42.25
C PRO A 158 -53.92 23.74 -41.81
N GLU A 159 -54.28 24.02 -40.54
CA GLU A 159 -54.60 25.33 -39.91
C GLU A 159 -55.38 24.96 -38.62
N GLY A 160 -55.11 25.48 -37.41
CA GLY A 160 -55.48 26.82 -36.93
C GLY A 160 -56.33 26.68 -35.64
N ASP A 161 -55.90 27.36 -34.58
CA ASP A 161 -56.66 27.95 -33.44
C ASP A 161 -57.42 27.03 -32.45
N ASP A 162 -57.61 27.30 -31.16
CA ASP A 162 -57.15 28.33 -30.20
C ASP A 162 -57.62 27.88 -28.79
N VAL A 163 -57.34 28.68 -27.75
CA VAL A 163 -58.11 28.87 -26.48
C VAL A 163 -57.69 27.98 -25.26
N GLU A 164 -56.91 28.55 -24.31
CA GLU A 164 -57.27 29.08 -22.95
C GLU A 164 -57.46 27.98 -21.88
N MET A 165 -57.32 28.16 -20.56
CA MET A 165 -56.85 29.18 -19.59
C MET A 165 -56.89 28.50 -18.19
N GLY A 166 -56.23 29.09 -17.20
CA GLY A 166 -56.58 28.97 -15.77
C GLY A 166 -55.59 28.14 -14.94
N ASN A 167 -54.80 28.74 -14.04
CA ASN A 167 -55.13 29.25 -12.68
C ASN A 167 -55.30 28.07 -11.70
N GLU A 168 -54.84 28.04 -10.45
CA GLU A 168 -54.66 29.05 -9.39
C GLU A 168 -53.98 28.32 -8.18
N GLU A 169 -53.06 28.97 -7.44
CA GLU A 169 -53.18 29.36 -6.00
C GLU A 169 -52.81 28.28 -4.96
N GLU A 170 -51.81 28.53 -4.09
CA GLU A 170 -51.89 29.01 -2.67
C GLU A 170 -52.27 27.87 -1.68
N GLU A 171 -51.83 27.72 -0.43
CA GLU A 171 -51.11 28.47 0.60
C GLU A 171 -50.47 27.43 1.58
N ALA A 172 -49.35 27.73 2.25
CA ALA A 172 -49.15 27.94 3.71
C ALA A 172 -50.14 27.19 4.65
N ALA A 173 -49.80 26.61 5.82
CA ALA A 173 -48.94 27.06 6.93
C ALA A 173 -48.73 25.90 7.98
N PRO A 174 -48.37 26.09 9.28
CA PRO A 174 -47.17 25.48 9.89
C PRO A 174 -47.38 24.73 11.24
N ASP A 175 -46.25 24.27 11.81
CA ASP A 175 -45.86 24.14 13.24
C ASP A 175 -46.86 23.67 14.32
N GLN A 176 -46.42 22.71 15.16
CA GLN A 176 -46.08 22.98 16.57
C GLN A 176 -45.40 21.79 17.29
N ASN A 177 -44.64 22.17 18.32
CA ASN A 177 -43.52 21.54 19.00
C ASN A 177 -43.93 20.81 20.33
N PRO A 178 -42.97 20.25 21.12
CA PRO A 178 -43.19 19.10 21.99
C PRO A 178 -43.47 19.44 23.47
N VAL A 179 -43.90 18.42 24.23
CA VAL A 179 -44.13 18.47 25.68
C VAL A 179 -42.97 17.80 26.42
N GLU A 180 -42.29 18.58 27.26
CA GLU A 180 -41.39 18.14 28.35
C GLU A 180 -42.18 17.54 29.51
N PHE A 181 -41.59 16.58 30.23
CA PHE A 181 -41.94 16.31 31.62
C PHE A 181 -40.67 15.97 32.42
N ASP A 182 -40.46 16.77 33.46
CA ASP A 182 -39.38 16.73 34.44
C ASP A 182 -39.61 15.69 35.55
N ASP A 183 -38.46 15.32 36.14
CA ASP A 183 -38.20 14.94 37.53
C ASP A 183 -38.95 13.76 38.19
N LEU A 184 -38.16 12.84 38.75
CA LEU A 184 -38.02 12.63 40.20
C LEU A 184 -37.08 11.43 40.52
N ARG A 185 -35.98 11.72 41.22
CA ARG A 185 -35.23 10.84 42.15
C ARG A 185 -35.49 11.39 43.57
N PRO A 186 -35.29 10.67 44.71
CA PRO A 186 -34.08 9.88 44.98
C PRO A 186 -34.18 8.69 45.99
N ALA A 187 -32.99 8.13 46.26
CA ALA A 187 -32.50 7.53 47.52
C ALA A 187 -32.63 6.01 47.74
N GLY A 188 -31.52 5.41 48.19
CA GLY A 188 -31.44 4.04 48.71
C GLY A 188 -30.00 3.54 48.81
N ASN A 189 -29.33 3.85 49.92
CA ASN A 189 -28.02 3.32 50.31
C ASN A 189 -28.12 1.83 50.72
N HIS A 190 -27.07 1.05 50.44
CA HIS A 190 -26.69 -0.09 51.29
C HIS A 190 -25.16 -0.28 51.29
N ASP A 191 -24.57 -0.12 52.47
CA ASP A 191 -23.27 -0.64 52.88
C ASP A 191 -23.22 -2.17 52.75
N LEU A 192 -22.05 -2.74 52.42
CA LEU A 192 -21.52 -3.97 53.04
C LEU A 192 -20.02 -4.16 52.70
N ASN A 193 -19.19 -3.81 53.70
CA ASN A 193 -18.14 -4.62 54.34
C ASN A 193 -17.18 -5.54 53.53
N VAL A 194 -15.90 -5.16 53.59
CA VAL A 194 -14.63 -5.91 53.74
C VAL A 194 -14.63 -7.44 53.57
N GLN A 195 -13.76 -7.93 52.66
CA GLN A 195 -12.87 -9.07 52.93
C GLN A 195 -11.67 -9.11 51.95
N LYS A 196 -10.45 -9.07 52.50
CA LYS A 196 -9.21 -9.54 51.85
C LYS A 196 -9.23 -11.07 51.74
N PRO A 197 -8.51 -11.64 50.77
CA PRO A 197 -7.42 -12.52 51.16
C PRO A 197 -6.13 -12.30 50.37
N ASP A 198 -5.01 -12.39 51.10
CA ASP A 198 -3.69 -12.67 50.55
C ASP A 198 -3.62 -14.15 50.13
N ALA A 199 -3.12 -14.47 48.94
CA ALA A 199 -2.40 -15.72 48.67
C ALA A 199 -1.64 -15.64 47.35
N GLN A 200 -0.41 -16.13 47.42
CA GLN A 200 0.62 -16.18 46.41
C GLN A 200 0.18 -16.94 45.14
N ALA A 201 0.56 -16.43 43.97
CA ALA A 201 0.63 -17.22 42.74
C ALA A 201 1.98 -16.97 42.08
N SER A 202 2.65 -18.08 41.78
CA SER A 202 3.97 -18.21 41.19
C SER A 202 4.18 -17.34 39.95
N ILE A 203 5.32 -16.67 39.90
CA ILE A 203 5.89 -16.11 38.67
C ILE A 203 6.27 -17.29 37.78
N GLN A 204 5.35 -17.70 36.92
CA GLN A 204 5.66 -18.51 35.74
C GLN A 204 5.92 -17.52 34.61
N GLY A 205 7.19 -17.38 34.23
CA GLY A 205 7.65 -16.45 33.20
C GLY A 205 7.02 -16.76 31.84
N ASN A 206 5.88 -16.12 31.57
CA ASN A 206 5.30 -16.08 30.24
C ASN A 206 5.96 -14.95 29.46
N ASN A 207 6.75 -15.33 28.45
CA ASN A 207 7.46 -14.40 27.59
C ASN A 207 6.45 -13.58 26.76
N PRO A 208 6.34 -12.25 26.91
CA PRO A 208 5.32 -11.42 26.24
C PRO A 208 5.41 -11.49 24.70
N ALA A 209 6.57 -11.83 24.15
CA ALA A 209 6.76 -12.06 22.71
C ALA A 209 5.96 -13.27 22.17
N GLN A 210 5.83 -14.34 22.95
CA GLN A 210 5.04 -15.52 22.55
C GLN A 210 3.53 -15.24 22.59
N ASN A 211 3.06 -14.43 23.55
CA ASN A 211 1.67 -13.99 23.62
C ASN A 211 1.30 -13.01 22.49
N PHE A 212 2.24 -12.15 22.06
CA PHE A 212 2.01 -11.28 20.90
C PHE A 212 1.88 -12.11 19.60
N ILE A 213 2.77 -13.08 19.38
CA ILE A 213 2.73 -13.99 18.23
C ILE A 213 1.51 -14.94 18.27
N GLN A 214 1.09 -15.42 19.45
CA GLN A 214 -0.12 -16.24 19.58
C GLN A 214 -1.40 -15.42 19.33
N ASN A 215 -1.48 -14.19 19.83
CA ASN A 215 -2.61 -13.29 19.53
C ASN A 215 -2.64 -12.85 18.05
N LEU A 216 -1.51 -12.90 17.34
CA LEU A 216 -1.46 -12.74 15.88
C LEU A 216 -2.05 -13.96 15.13
N LYS A 217 -2.04 -15.15 15.73
CA LYS A 217 -2.49 -16.41 15.10
C LYS A 217 -3.96 -16.72 15.32
N SER A 218 -4.59 -16.19 16.38
CA SER A 218 -5.94 -16.61 16.78
C SER A 218 -7.10 -16.00 15.96
N GLU A 219 -6.85 -15.05 15.04
CA GLU A 219 -7.92 -14.38 14.27
C GLU A 219 -7.89 -14.61 12.74
N GLU A 220 -6.93 -15.37 12.21
CA GLU A 220 -6.90 -15.70 10.77
C GLU A 220 -6.94 -17.22 10.55
N GLY A 221 -8.13 -17.75 10.24
CA GLY A 221 -8.29 -19.08 9.66
C GLY A 221 -7.79 -19.11 8.22
N VAL A 222 -6.48 -19.25 8.04
CA VAL A 222 -5.86 -19.53 6.74
C VAL A 222 -4.67 -20.47 6.94
N ASP A 223 -4.82 -21.72 6.49
CA ASP A 223 -3.72 -22.67 6.34
C ASP A 223 -2.73 -22.16 5.29
N LEU A 224 -1.44 -22.05 5.64
CA LEU A 224 -0.31 -22.23 4.72
C LEU A 224 1.02 -22.40 5.51
N ILE A 225 1.53 -23.63 5.43
CA ILE A 225 2.94 -24.06 5.36
C ILE A 225 3.85 -23.71 6.54
N ASN A 226 3.95 -24.70 7.46
CA ASN A 226 5.11 -24.91 8.32
C ASN A 226 6.32 -25.32 7.48
N GLY A 227 7.40 -24.54 7.53
CA GLY A 227 8.75 -24.98 7.20
C GLY A 227 9.62 -24.86 8.44
N SER A 228 9.71 -25.92 9.24
CA SER A 228 10.73 -26.05 10.30
C SER A 228 11.93 -26.78 9.74
N ILE A 229 13.10 -26.20 9.99
CA ILE A 229 14.42 -26.78 9.78
C ILE A 229 14.62 -27.86 10.85
N ALA A 230 14.92 -29.09 10.42
CA ALA A 230 15.64 -30.07 11.22
C ALA A 230 16.49 -30.95 10.29
N HIS A 231 17.79 -30.96 10.57
CA HIS A 231 18.77 -31.93 10.10
C HIS A 231 18.52 -33.30 10.75
N ASP A 232 18.53 -34.40 9.99
CA ASP A 232 19.55 -35.46 10.10
C ASP A 232 19.28 -36.69 9.21
N ASN A 233 20.38 -37.40 8.95
CA ASN A 233 20.67 -38.44 7.96
C ASN A 233 19.91 -39.77 8.12
N ASN A 234 19.65 -40.48 7.01
CA ASN A 234 20.30 -41.75 6.58
C ASN A 234 19.39 -42.65 5.69
N GLU A 235 20.07 -43.33 4.76
CA GLU A 235 19.80 -44.67 4.19
C GLU A 235 18.49 -44.89 3.40
N ALA A 236 18.54 -45.09 2.08
CA ALA A 236 19.00 -46.26 1.31
C ALA A 236 17.84 -47.18 0.86
N GLN A 237 17.82 -47.40 -0.46
CA GLN A 237 17.32 -48.56 -1.19
C GLN A 237 15.82 -48.75 -1.52
N ASN A 238 15.65 -49.03 -2.82
CA ASN A 238 14.81 -50.04 -3.46
C ASN A 238 13.46 -49.65 -4.12
N PHE A 239 13.53 -49.70 -5.46
CA PHE A 239 12.75 -50.57 -6.36
C PHE A 239 11.22 -50.60 -6.24
N GLY A 240 10.57 -50.21 -7.34
CA GLY A 240 9.15 -50.50 -7.58
C GLY A 240 8.73 -50.09 -8.98
N GLN A 241 8.98 -50.96 -9.95
CA GLN A 241 8.48 -50.89 -11.32
C GLN A 241 6.96 -50.71 -11.34
N ASN A 242 6.43 -49.91 -12.27
CA ASN A 242 5.19 -50.32 -12.91
C ASN A 242 5.04 -49.81 -14.34
N THR A 243 4.48 -50.70 -15.11
CA THR A 243 4.54 -50.84 -16.56
C THR A 243 3.38 -50.14 -17.27
N ARG A 244 3.68 -49.65 -18.49
CA ARG A 244 2.95 -49.92 -19.74
C ARG A 244 1.57 -49.26 -19.91
N ASN A 245 1.50 -48.33 -20.86
CA ASN A 245 0.58 -48.47 -21.99
C ASN A 245 1.07 -47.71 -23.22
N ARG A 246 1.26 -48.49 -24.30
CA ARG A 246 1.49 -48.07 -25.68
C ARG A 246 0.17 -47.58 -26.28
N VAL A 247 0.22 -46.49 -27.05
CA VAL A 247 -0.53 -46.37 -28.30
C VAL A 247 0.42 -45.76 -29.34
N LYS A 248 0.61 -46.50 -30.43
CA LYS A 248 1.30 -46.06 -31.65
C LYS A 248 0.26 -45.46 -32.58
N ILE A 249 0.56 -44.32 -33.19
CA ILE A 249 0.06 -43.97 -34.52
C ILE A 249 1.22 -43.31 -35.26
N GLU A 250 1.72 -44.03 -36.27
CA GLU A 250 2.62 -43.58 -37.32
C GLU A 250 2.03 -42.44 -38.19
N ASP A 251 2.96 -41.78 -38.90
CA ASP A 251 2.78 -40.89 -40.06
C ASP A 251 2.45 -39.41 -39.82
N PHE A 252 3.51 -38.59 -39.75
CA PHE A 252 3.76 -37.50 -40.71
C PHE A 252 5.20 -37.01 -40.55
N VAL A 253 6.05 -37.38 -41.52
CA VAL A 253 7.38 -36.79 -41.72
C VAL A 253 7.22 -35.79 -42.87
N GLU A 254 7.48 -34.51 -42.62
CA GLU A 254 8.21 -33.65 -43.54
C GLU A 254 8.72 -32.39 -42.78
N GLU A 255 10.04 -32.37 -42.60
CA GLU A 255 10.90 -31.20 -42.77
C GLU A 255 10.87 -30.07 -41.71
N ILE A 256 11.66 -30.25 -40.63
CA ILE A 256 12.26 -29.13 -39.88
C ILE A 256 13.78 -29.36 -39.83
N GLN A 257 14.51 -28.62 -40.67
CA GLN A 257 15.92 -28.32 -40.41
C GLN A 257 16.01 -27.06 -39.55
N ARG A 258 16.27 -27.22 -38.25
CA ARG A 258 17.05 -26.24 -37.50
C ARG A 258 17.75 -26.91 -36.33
N ALA A 259 19.07 -26.74 -36.29
CA ALA A 259 20.00 -27.29 -35.31
C ALA A 259 19.62 -26.90 -33.86
N PRO A 260 20.01 -27.70 -32.85
CA PRO A 260 19.69 -27.43 -31.45
C PRO A 260 20.54 -26.27 -30.93
N GLU A 261 19.89 -25.17 -30.55
CA GLU A 261 20.51 -24.16 -29.69
C GLU A 261 20.67 -24.73 -28.28
N VAL A 262 21.91 -24.71 -27.83
CA VAL A 262 22.38 -25.11 -26.51
C VAL A 262 21.61 -24.34 -25.43
N ILE A 263 20.83 -25.07 -24.63
CA ILE A 263 20.27 -24.54 -23.39
C ILE A 263 21.41 -24.50 -22.37
N ILE A 264 22.02 -23.34 -22.19
CA ILE A 264 22.79 -23.04 -20.99
C ILE A 264 21.78 -22.60 -19.93
N LEU A 265 21.42 -23.53 -19.03
CA LEU A 265 20.77 -23.20 -17.77
C LEU A 265 21.84 -22.61 -16.86
N ASP A 266 21.99 -21.29 -16.83
CA ASP A 266 22.70 -20.61 -15.75
C ASP A 266 21.75 -20.47 -14.56
N GLU A 267 21.89 -21.45 -13.68
CA GLU A 267 21.44 -21.51 -12.32
C GLU A 267 22.36 -20.61 -11.47
N GLU A 268 21.94 -19.37 -11.23
CA GLU A 268 22.19 -18.60 -10.00
C GLU A 268 21.44 -17.26 -10.10
N ALA A 269 20.12 -17.33 -9.88
CA ALA A 269 19.34 -16.16 -9.49
C ALA A 269 19.71 -15.78 -8.05
N GLU A 270 20.93 -15.29 -7.88
CA GLU A 270 21.40 -14.65 -6.67
C GLU A 270 20.54 -13.38 -6.48
N MET A 271 19.53 -13.47 -5.60
CA MET A 271 18.65 -12.36 -5.25
C MET A 271 19.48 -11.15 -4.80
N ARG A 272 19.58 -10.13 -5.66
CA ARG A 272 20.21 -8.84 -5.32
C ARG A 272 19.15 -7.76 -5.07
N PRO A 273 19.48 -6.79 -4.19
CA PRO A 273 18.52 -6.22 -3.26
C PRO A 273 17.61 -5.20 -3.95
N LEU A 274 16.31 -5.42 -3.82
CA LEU A 274 15.30 -4.39 -3.93
C LEU A 274 15.74 -3.21 -3.05
N VAL A 275 15.87 -2.02 -3.63
CA VAL A 275 16.06 -0.78 -2.85
C VAL A 275 14.76 -0.54 -2.10
N PHE A 276 14.57 -1.24 -0.98
CA PHE A 276 13.49 -0.98 -0.06
C PHE A 276 13.75 0.40 0.52
N GLU A 277 12.81 1.32 0.35
CA GLU A 277 12.80 2.55 1.13
C GLU A 277 12.83 2.14 2.61
N LYS A 278 13.75 2.70 3.40
CA LYS A 278 13.98 2.29 4.79
C LYS A 278 13.68 3.43 5.77
N ILE A 279 13.24 3.07 6.97
CA ILE A 279 13.09 3.95 8.12
C ILE A 279 14.23 3.70 9.10
N SER A 280 14.76 4.78 9.67
CA SER A 280 15.71 4.74 10.79
C SER A 280 14.99 4.31 12.08
N LEU A 281 15.51 3.30 12.78
CA LEU A 281 15.00 2.88 14.08
C LEU A 281 15.11 3.99 15.11
N ARG A 282 16.19 4.78 15.06
CA ARG A 282 16.31 5.98 15.88
C ARG A 282 15.15 6.92 15.64
N LYS A 283 14.85 7.24 14.38
CA LYS A 283 13.74 8.15 14.04
C LYS A 283 12.39 7.59 14.49
N LEU A 284 12.18 6.28 14.35
CA LEU A 284 10.98 5.60 14.86
C LEU A 284 10.89 5.69 16.39
N ALA A 285 11.98 5.45 17.12
CA ALA A 285 12.01 5.57 18.57
C ALA A 285 11.73 7.00 19.04
N GLU A 286 12.30 8.02 18.38
CA GLU A 286 12.04 9.44 18.67
C GLU A 286 10.54 9.77 18.51
N GLN A 287 9.88 9.19 17.51
CA GLN A 287 8.45 9.38 17.30
C GLN A 287 7.58 8.62 18.31
N ILE A 288 8.02 7.44 18.76
CA ILE A 288 7.32 6.68 19.81
C ILE A 288 7.45 7.39 21.16
N GLU A 289 8.63 7.93 21.48
CA GLU A 289 8.85 8.77 22.67
C GLU A 289 7.91 9.99 22.65
N THR A 290 7.90 10.73 21.53
CA THR A 290 7.01 11.89 21.35
C THR A 290 5.54 11.52 21.48
N LEU A 291 5.13 10.39 20.89
CA LEU A 291 3.75 9.89 21.00
C LEU A 291 3.41 9.54 22.46
N ALA A 292 4.29 8.81 23.14
CA ALA A 292 4.10 8.37 24.53
C ALA A 292 3.85 9.55 25.47
N PHE A 293 4.66 10.60 25.32
CA PHE A 293 4.48 11.86 26.05
C PHE A 293 3.14 12.54 25.69
N ASN A 294 2.82 12.66 24.39
CA ASN A 294 1.63 13.36 23.92
C ASN A 294 0.30 12.71 24.33
N ILE A 295 0.28 11.40 24.55
CA ILE A 295 -0.92 10.66 25.00
C ILE A 295 -0.85 10.23 26.47
N ASN A 296 0.20 10.65 27.18
CA ASN A 296 0.41 10.38 28.61
C ASN A 296 0.40 8.88 28.96
N LEU A 297 1.24 8.10 28.26
CA LEU A 297 1.54 6.70 28.63
C LEU A 297 2.32 6.64 29.96
N GLU A 298 2.45 5.45 30.54
CA GLU A 298 3.14 5.27 31.82
C GLU A 298 4.59 5.79 31.76
N ASP A 299 5.06 6.41 32.85
CA ASP A 299 6.41 7.00 32.93
C ASP A 299 7.49 5.97 32.61
N SER A 300 7.31 4.72 33.05
CA SER A 300 8.20 3.60 32.73
C SER A 300 8.34 3.37 31.22
N PHE A 301 7.25 3.48 30.46
CA PHE A 301 7.29 3.35 29.01
C PHE A 301 7.92 4.57 28.34
N GLN A 302 7.65 5.78 28.85
CA GLN A 302 8.31 7.00 28.35
C GLN A 302 9.83 6.95 28.56
N GLU A 303 10.28 6.48 29.73
CA GLU A 303 11.70 6.24 30.01
C GLU A 303 12.28 5.16 29.08
N LYS A 304 11.57 4.05 28.88
CA LYS A 304 11.98 2.98 27.96
C LYS A 304 12.19 3.52 26.53
N ALA A 305 11.25 4.32 26.02
CA ALA A 305 11.37 4.96 24.72
C ALA A 305 12.57 5.93 24.66
N SER A 306 12.79 6.72 25.73
CA SER A 306 13.94 7.62 25.85
C SER A 306 15.27 6.85 25.82
N ARG A 307 15.35 5.69 26.48
CA ARG A 307 16.54 4.81 26.46
C ARG A 307 16.78 4.26 25.05
N ALA A 308 15.72 3.85 24.35
CA ALA A 308 15.81 3.38 22.96
C ALA A 308 16.39 4.45 22.02
N VAL A 309 15.94 5.71 22.14
CA VAL A 309 16.48 6.83 21.35
C VAL A 309 17.98 7.00 21.57
N ARG A 310 18.45 6.93 22.81
CA ARG A 310 19.88 7.01 23.13
C ARG A 310 20.65 5.83 22.55
N LEU A 311 20.11 4.62 22.63
CA LEU A 311 20.71 3.41 22.08
C LEU A 311 20.89 3.51 20.56
N PHE A 312 19.82 3.83 19.83
CA PHE A 312 19.86 3.94 18.37
C PHE A 312 20.59 5.19 17.87
N LYS A 313 20.86 6.18 18.73
CA LYS A 313 21.78 7.27 18.40
C LYS A 313 23.22 6.77 18.21
N ALA A 314 23.63 5.74 18.93
CA ALA A 314 24.96 5.14 18.81
C ALA A 314 25.02 4.06 17.72
N ASN A 315 23.93 3.32 17.52
CA ASN A 315 23.86 2.22 16.55
C ASN A 315 22.49 2.19 15.86
N ASP A 316 22.29 3.07 14.88
CA ASP A 316 21.03 3.15 14.15
C ASP A 316 20.90 1.99 13.16
N GLN A 317 19.72 1.40 13.11
CA GLN A 317 19.39 0.33 12.16
C GLN A 317 18.30 0.82 11.21
N LEU A 318 18.29 0.26 10.00
CA LEU A 318 17.33 0.63 8.98
C LEU A 318 16.35 -0.51 8.75
N ILE A 319 15.05 -0.22 8.84
CA ILE A 319 13.98 -1.18 8.58
C ILE A 319 13.27 -0.87 7.27
N PRO A 320 12.93 -1.86 6.44
CA PRO A 320 12.10 -1.63 5.26
C PRO A 320 10.75 -0.99 5.61
N ILE A 321 10.34 0.03 4.88
CA ILE A 321 9.02 0.70 5.05
C ILE A 321 7.89 -0.29 4.90
N GLN A 322 8.02 -1.25 3.97
CA GLN A 322 7.01 -2.26 3.73
C GLN A 322 6.77 -3.12 4.98
N ASP A 323 7.83 -3.55 5.64
CA ASP A 323 7.76 -4.37 6.85
C ASP A 323 7.11 -3.57 7.99
N PHE A 324 7.54 -2.31 8.19
CA PHE A 324 6.90 -1.42 9.14
C PHE A 324 5.41 -1.25 8.85
N ASN A 325 5.03 -0.99 7.60
CA ASN A 325 3.63 -0.77 7.22
C ASN A 325 2.78 -2.01 7.47
N GLN A 326 3.29 -3.21 7.19
CA GLN A 326 2.58 -4.45 7.48
C GLN A 326 2.36 -4.62 8.99
N LEU A 327 3.40 -4.47 9.79
CA LEU A 327 3.33 -4.59 11.25
C LEU A 327 2.42 -3.52 11.87
N PHE A 328 2.55 -2.28 11.41
CA PHE A 328 1.75 -1.16 11.90
C PHE A 328 0.26 -1.32 11.55
N ASN A 329 -0.07 -1.83 10.36
CA ASN A 329 -1.46 -2.12 10.00
C ASN A 329 -2.08 -3.21 10.90
N ILE A 330 -1.28 -4.19 11.31
CA ILE A 330 -1.75 -5.20 12.28
C ILE A 330 -1.99 -4.57 13.64
N VAL A 331 -1.08 -3.72 14.12
CA VAL A 331 -1.26 -2.94 15.35
C VAL A 331 -2.53 -2.09 15.27
N LEU A 332 -2.76 -1.42 14.15
CA LEU A 332 -3.95 -0.60 13.94
C LEU A 332 -5.23 -1.43 14.03
N LYS A 333 -5.30 -2.58 13.35
CA LYS A 333 -6.44 -3.51 13.48
C LYS A 333 -6.68 -3.93 14.94
N ASN A 334 -5.60 -4.26 15.65
CA ASN A 334 -5.67 -4.68 17.05
C ASN A 334 -6.10 -3.56 18.01
N LEU A 335 -5.75 -2.31 17.72
CA LEU A 335 -6.24 -1.16 18.49
C LEU A 335 -7.74 -0.94 18.28
N LYS A 336 -8.26 -1.26 17.09
CA LYS A 336 -9.70 -1.16 16.79
C LYS A 336 -10.50 -2.26 17.48
N SER A 337 -9.98 -3.48 17.54
CA SER A 337 -10.65 -4.59 18.23
C SER A 337 -10.60 -4.45 19.76
N GLY A 338 -9.55 -3.81 20.30
CA GLY A 338 -9.39 -3.56 21.74
C GLY A 338 -10.25 -2.45 22.35
N ARG A 339 -11.30 -1.99 21.65
CA ARG A 339 -12.21 -0.93 22.12
C ARG A 339 -13.12 -1.41 23.25
N LEU A 340 -13.39 -0.52 24.19
CA LEU A 340 -14.33 -0.74 25.29
C LEU A 340 -15.34 0.41 25.34
N GLN A 341 -16.62 0.09 25.56
CA GLN A 341 -17.65 1.12 25.77
C GLN A 341 -17.50 1.80 27.13
N ASN A 342 -17.02 1.07 28.15
CA ASN A 342 -16.82 1.56 29.52
C ASN A 342 -15.46 1.11 30.06
N PRO A 343 -14.35 1.75 29.65
CA PRO A 343 -13.03 1.40 30.18
C PRO A 343 -12.93 1.78 31.66
N THR A 344 -12.50 0.85 32.49
CA THR A 344 -12.08 1.12 33.87
C THR A 344 -10.61 1.59 33.85
N GLY A 345 -10.35 2.83 34.27
CA GLY A 345 -9.00 3.41 34.33
C GLY A 345 -8.67 4.44 33.24
N THR A 346 -7.39 4.79 33.13
CA THR A 346 -6.89 5.78 32.16
C THR A 346 -7.08 5.28 30.73
N SER A 347 -7.88 6.02 29.97
CA SER A 347 -8.27 5.68 28.61
C SER A 347 -8.27 6.90 27.70
N ILE A 348 -8.17 6.66 26.41
CA ILE A 348 -8.20 7.69 25.36
C ILE A 348 -9.28 7.36 24.35
N LYS A 349 -9.95 8.40 23.81
CA LYS A 349 -10.87 8.23 22.69
C LYS A 349 -10.11 7.66 21.49
N LEU A 350 -10.65 6.64 20.84
CA LEU A 350 -9.98 5.95 19.74
C LEU A 350 -9.68 6.89 18.57
N CYS A 351 -10.62 7.78 18.24
CA CYS A 351 -10.44 8.83 17.24
C CYS A 351 -9.22 9.71 17.56
N ARG A 352 -9.14 10.21 18.81
CA ARG A 352 -8.02 11.03 19.28
C ARG A 352 -6.69 10.27 19.25
N LEU A 353 -6.68 8.99 19.62
CA LEU A 353 -5.48 8.14 19.50
C LEU A 353 -4.99 8.08 18.04
N PHE A 354 -5.89 7.87 17.08
CA PHE A 354 -5.51 7.76 15.67
C PHE A 354 -5.00 9.10 15.11
N GLU A 355 -5.57 10.22 15.55
CA GLU A 355 -5.02 11.55 15.25
C GLU A 355 -3.59 11.70 15.78
N HIS A 356 -3.32 11.25 17.01
CA HIS A 356 -1.98 11.28 17.58
C HIS A 356 -1.01 10.35 16.85
N LEU A 357 -1.43 9.15 16.44
CA LEU A 357 -0.64 8.24 15.60
C LEU A 357 -0.30 8.87 14.25
N ALA A 358 -1.28 9.46 13.56
CA ALA A 358 -1.05 10.13 12.28
C ALA A 358 -0.08 11.30 12.43
N ARG A 359 -0.31 12.18 13.42
CA ARG A 359 0.45 13.42 13.61
C ARG A 359 1.85 13.21 14.18
N SER A 360 1.99 12.33 15.17
CA SER A 360 3.22 12.21 15.98
C SER A 360 4.07 11.00 15.60
N LEU A 361 3.45 9.94 15.05
CA LEU A 361 4.18 8.74 14.64
C LEU A 361 4.42 8.71 13.14
N ILE A 362 3.37 8.81 12.33
CA ILE A 362 3.48 8.47 10.90
C ILE A 362 3.97 9.65 10.05
N ARG A 363 3.38 10.85 10.16
CA ARG A 363 3.79 12.02 9.35
C ARG A 363 5.27 12.38 9.51
N PRO A 364 5.85 12.39 10.73
CA PRO A 364 7.27 12.75 10.90
C PRO A 364 8.23 11.73 10.29
N LEU A 365 7.84 10.46 10.17
CA LEU A 365 8.65 9.44 9.49
C LEU A 365 8.77 9.74 8.00
N GLY A 366 7.74 10.34 7.40
CA GLY A 366 7.78 10.96 6.08
C GLY A 366 6.42 10.90 5.41
N GLU A 367 5.75 12.05 5.28
CA GLU A 367 4.38 12.15 4.74
C GLU A 367 4.20 11.46 3.39
N PHE A 368 5.16 11.64 2.47
CA PHE A 368 5.11 11.01 1.16
C PHE A 368 5.45 9.51 1.17
N LEU A 369 6.33 9.11 2.08
CA LEU A 369 6.78 7.72 2.22
C LEU A 369 5.68 6.86 2.88
N MET A 370 4.97 7.46 3.83
CA MET A 370 3.92 6.81 4.61
C MET A 370 2.51 7.06 4.06
N ALA A 371 2.39 7.54 2.82
CA ALA A 371 1.11 8.00 2.27
C ALA A 371 0.00 6.94 2.33
N ASP A 372 0.34 5.66 2.09
CA ASP A 372 -0.64 4.56 2.16
C ASP A 372 -1.11 4.32 3.60
N THR A 373 -0.19 4.29 4.56
CA THR A 373 -0.48 4.12 5.99
C THR A 373 -1.25 5.32 6.55
N LEU A 374 -0.90 6.54 6.13
CA LEU A 374 -1.62 7.76 6.49
C LEU A 374 -3.04 7.73 5.96
N LYS A 375 -3.23 7.32 4.71
CA LYS A 375 -4.56 7.21 4.11
C LYS A 375 -5.45 6.26 4.92
N VAL A 376 -4.93 5.09 5.31
CA VAL A 376 -5.67 4.14 6.16
C VAL A 376 -6.04 4.78 7.50
N LEU A 377 -5.10 5.45 8.17
CA LEU A 377 -5.40 6.15 9.42
C LEU A 377 -6.45 7.25 9.26
N GLU A 378 -6.34 8.08 8.22
CA GLU A 378 -7.28 9.19 7.96
C GLU A 378 -8.69 8.67 7.64
N GLU A 379 -8.81 7.59 6.86
CA GLU A 379 -10.08 6.90 6.62
C GLU A 379 -10.70 6.38 7.92
N GLU A 380 -9.88 5.90 8.87
CA GLU A 380 -10.36 5.43 10.18
C GLU A 380 -10.73 6.55 11.14
N ILE A 381 -9.98 7.65 11.13
CA ILE A 381 -10.32 8.86 11.90
C ILE A 381 -11.69 9.38 11.45
N GLU A 382 -11.94 9.44 10.14
CA GLU A 382 -13.22 9.90 9.59
C GLU A 382 -14.39 9.02 10.07
N LYS A 383 -14.23 7.69 10.05
CA LYS A 383 -15.26 6.74 10.52
C LYS A 383 -15.55 6.87 12.01
N LEU A 384 -14.56 7.30 12.80
CA LEU A 384 -14.68 7.46 14.25
C LEU A 384 -15.09 8.87 14.67
N LYS A 385 -15.35 9.80 13.74
CA LYS A 385 -15.86 11.13 14.09
C LYS A 385 -17.18 11.03 14.84
N GLY A 386 -17.26 11.70 15.99
CA GLY A 386 -18.43 11.65 16.87
C GLY A 386 -18.55 10.37 17.70
N SER A 387 -17.63 9.40 17.55
CA SER A 387 -17.62 8.19 18.37
C SER A 387 -17.05 8.45 19.76
N GLU A 388 -17.73 7.90 20.78
CA GLU A 388 -17.25 7.87 22.17
C GLU A 388 -16.44 6.60 22.49
N GLU A 389 -16.12 5.78 21.48
CA GLU A 389 -15.28 4.60 21.66
C GLU A 389 -13.93 4.95 22.27
N LYS A 390 -13.55 4.24 23.34
CA LYS A 390 -12.31 4.44 24.08
C LYS A 390 -11.48 3.16 24.11
N ILE A 391 -10.19 3.34 24.32
CA ILE A 391 -9.23 2.25 24.53
C ILE A 391 -8.38 2.56 25.78
N PRO A 392 -8.13 1.57 26.66
CA PRO A 392 -7.22 1.75 27.79
C PRO A 392 -5.79 2.07 27.33
N LEU A 393 -5.13 3.03 27.97
CA LEU A 393 -3.76 3.42 27.61
C LEU A 393 -2.77 2.26 27.77
N LYS A 394 -2.98 1.38 28.75
CA LYS A 394 -2.19 0.17 28.94
C LYS A 394 -2.26 -0.79 27.74
N THR A 395 -3.42 -0.87 27.09
CA THR A 395 -3.57 -1.63 25.85
C THR A 395 -2.77 -0.99 24.73
N VAL A 396 -2.82 0.35 24.59
CA VAL A 396 -2.04 1.08 23.59
C VAL A 396 -0.54 0.84 23.78
N GLN A 397 -0.06 0.97 25.02
CA GLN A 397 1.32 0.71 25.41
C GLN A 397 1.76 -0.70 25.01
N GLY A 398 0.99 -1.73 25.40
CA GLY A 398 1.31 -3.12 25.06
C GLY A 398 1.36 -3.38 23.55
N LYS A 399 0.55 -2.68 22.74
CA LYS A 399 0.62 -2.78 21.27
C LYS A 399 1.83 -2.08 20.68
N LEU A 400 2.25 -0.94 21.24
CA LEU A 400 3.48 -0.25 20.83
C LEU A 400 4.74 -1.03 21.26
N ASP A 401 4.75 -1.59 22.47
CA ASP A 401 5.79 -2.52 22.91
C ASP A 401 5.88 -3.71 21.95
N GLY A 402 4.75 -4.36 21.66
CA GLY A 402 4.71 -5.49 20.71
C GLY A 402 5.25 -5.13 19.33
N LEU A 403 4.90 -3.95 18.80
CA LEU A 403 5.44 -3.46 17.54
C LEU A 403 6.98 -3.37 17.58
N MET A 404 7.52 -2.71 18.61
CA MET A 404 8.96 -2.52 18.73
C MET A 404 9.72 -3.81 18.98
N LEU A 405 9.14 -4.74 19.74
CA LEU A 405 9.70 -6.08 19.97
C LEU A 405 9.86 -6.86 18.66
N VAL A 406 8.86 -6.82 17.78
CA VAL A 406 8.94 -7.50 16.48
C VAL A 406 9.93 -6.82 15.54
N ILE A 407 10.02 -5.49 15.62
CA ILE A 407 10.95 -4.70 14.82
C ILE A 407 12.41 -4.89 15.26
N THR A 408 12.68 -4.98 16.55
CA THR A 408 14.03 -5.11 17.10
C THR A 408 14.07 -5.80 18.45
N ASN A 409 14.91 -6.84 18.55
CA ASN A 409 15.14 -7.57 19.79
C ASN A 409 15.80 -6.70 20.88
N THR A 410 16.42 -5.58 20.51
CA THR A 410 17.06 -4.67 21.47
C THR A 410 16.06 -3.98 22.38
N TRP A 411 14.79 -3.90 21.98
CA TRP A 411 13.73 -3.26 22.76
C TRP A 411 13.41 -4.00 24.07
N VAL A 412 13.58 -5.34 24.11
CA VAL A 412 13.35 -6.17 25.31
C VAL A 412 14.27 -5.73 26.46
N ASN A 413 15.52 -5.39 26.13
CA ASN A 413 16.56 -5.13 27.13
C ASN A 413 16.48 -3.71 27.72
N LEU A 414 15.40 -2.99 27.46
CA LEU A 414 15.19 -1.60 27.92
C LEU A 414 14.20 -1.50 29.09
N ASP A 415 13.63 -2.63 29.52
CA ASP A 415 12.75 -2.74 30.69
C ASP A 415 13.52 -2.71 32.02
N GLU A 416 14.85 -2.86 31.98
CA GLU A 416 15.81 -2.68 33.07
C GLU A 416 16.45 -1.30 32.99
#